data_AF-A0A9D4QH08-F1
#
_entry.id   AF-A0A9D4QH08-F1
#
_cell.length_a   1.000
_cell.length_b   1.000
_cell.length_c   1.000
_cell.angle_alpha   90.00
_cell.angle_beta   90.00
_cell.angle_gamma   90.00
#
_symmetry.space_group_name_H-M   'P 1'
#
loop_
_entity.id
_entity.type
_entity.pdbx_description
1 polymer ?
#
loop_
_entity_poly.entity_id
_entity_poly.type
_entity_poly.pdbx_seq_one_letter_code
_entity_poly.pdbx_strand_id
1 'polypeptide(L)'
;MLVRRSDSASRVMCYTVLVKKSPGLERLPGVLERRYSDFSALFAGLRRRHPSCVALRDFPFPRKALLGNFTSEVITERSLAFRHLLSRVHASPELRRSPEFAEFTWRREVCRAHRLMTAGHCGMYAECSETGEFHAGLLGDGDPDTFTTLAVLTACLNAVDNVAEAQKYAELALSKRLPGSSASNPSDLEVPLLVLAIRLWWAVGKEKRELEERLRQVKDTGINVDALPTLLELVLKKDSATLYSS
;
A
#
# COMPACT_ATOMS: atom_id res chain seq x y z
N MET A 1 -13.94 -5.41 -3.40
CA MET A 1 -13.48 -5.79 -2.04
C MET A 1 -14.52 -6.64 -1.36
N LEU A 2 -14.13 -7.55 -0.47
CA LEU A 2 -15.03 -8.39 0.31
C LEU A 2 -14.73 -8.20 1.81
N VAL A 3 -15.75 -7.94 2.62
CA VAL A 3 -15.60 -7.75 4.08
C VAL A 3 -16.22 -8.94 4.81
N ARG A 4 -15.46 -9.53 5.74
CA ARG A 4 -15.84 -10.62 6.64
C ARG A 4 -15.47 -10.28 8.09
N ARG A 5 -15.94 -11.07 9.04
CA ARG A 5 -15.50 -11.00 10.45
C ARG A 5 -14.08 -11.57 10.59
N SER A 6 -13.28 -11.02 11.50
CA SER A 6 -12.03 -11.61 11.99
C SER A 6 -12.30 -12.65 13.08
N ASP A 7 -11.61 -13.80 13.03
CA ASP A 7 -11.72 -14.90 14.01
C ASP A 7 -10.82 -14.69 15.25
N SER A 8 -10.16 -13.53 15.39
CA SER A 8 -9.27 -13.26 16.53
C SER A 8 -10.02 -13.12 17.86
N ALA A 9 -9.46 -13.69 18.94
CA ALA A 9 -10.01 -13.70 20.30
C ALA A 9 -9.93 -12.34 21.04
N SER A 10 -9.93 -11.23 20.32
CA SER A 10 -9.77 -9.90 20.91
C SER A 10 -11.08 -9.34 21.50
N ARG A 11 -10.99 -8.54 22.57
CA ARG A 11 -12.16 -7.89 23.23
C ARG A 11 -12.91 -6.87 22.34
N VAL A 12 -12.39 -6.57 21.15
CA VAL A 12 -12.91 -5.53 20.24
C VAL A 12 -13.09 -6.11 18.85
N MET A 13 -14.29 -5.97 18.25
CA MET A 13 -14.57 -6.57 16.93
C MET A 13 -13.79 -5.92 15.79
N CYS A 14 -13.10 -6.78 15.03
CA CYS A 14 -12.44 -6.46 13.78
C CYS A 14 -13.15 -7.11 12.58
N TYR A 15 -13.05 -6.44 11.44
CA TYR A 15 -13.52 -6.89 10.14
C TYR A 15 -12.31 -7.08 9.23
N THR A 16 -12.29 -8.22 8.54
CA THR A 16 -11.30 -8.60 7.54
C THR A 16 -11.78 -8.11 6.17
N VAL A 17 -11.05 -7.16 5.58
CA VAL A 17 -11.26 -6.68 4.22
C VAL A 17 -10.31 -7.43 3.30
N LEU A 18 -10.87 -8.11 2.30
CA LEU A 18 -10.17 -8.82 1.25
C LEU A 18 -10.23 -8.00 -0.05
N VAL A 19 -9.07 -7.73 -0.64
CA VAL A 19 -8.95 -7.10 -1.97
C VAL A 19 -8.62 -8.17 -3.01
N LYS A 20 -9.41 -8.20 -4.09
CA LYS A 20 -9.10 -9.04 -5.25
C LYS A 20 -7.90 -8.44 -5.96
N LYS A 21 -6.90 -9.26 -6.28
CA LYS A 21 -5.60 -8.83 -6.80
C LYS A 21 -5.62 -8.53 -8.30
N SER A 22 -4.65 -7.72 -8.73
CA SER A 22 -4.22 -7.57 -10.12
C SER A 22 -3.65 -8.91 -10.65
N PRO A 23 -3.80 -9.23 -11.95
CA PRO A 23 -3.20 -10.43 -12.55
C PRO A 23 -1.68 -10.49 -12.29
N GLY A 24 -1.16 -11.66 -11.90
CA GLY A 24 0.28 -11.88 -11.67
C GLY A 24 0.76 -11.94 -10.20
N LEU A 25 -0.06 -11.57 -9.20
CA LEU A 25 0.29 -11.66 -7.77
C LEU A 25 -0.45 -12.80 -7.04
N GLU A 26 -0.80 -13.89 -7.75
CA GLU A 26 -1.98 -14.73 -7.53
C GLU A 26 -2.08 -15.60 -6.25
N ARG A 27 -1.13 -15.59 -5.31
CA ARG A 27 -1.10 -16.64 -4.27
C ARG A 27 -2.11 -16.51 -3.11
N LEU A 28 -2.45 -15.31 -2.63
CA LEU A 28 -3.44 -15.07 -1.54
C LEU A 28 -4.11 -13.70 -1.67
N PRO A 29 -5.38 -13.45 -1.30
CA PRO A 29 -5.95 -12.09 -1.34
C PRO A 29 -5.24 -11.17 -0.35
N GLY A 30 -5.03 -9.89 -0.70
CA GLY A 30 -4.55 -8.90 0.27
C GLY A 30 -5.55 -8.77 1.41
N VAL A 31 -5.07 -8.83 2.65
CA VAL A 31 -5.90 -8.84 3.86
C VAL A 31 -5.66 -7.58 4.67
N LEU A 32 -6.75 -6.95 5.12
CA LEU A 32 -6.70 -5.78 5.98
C LEU A 32 -7.69 -5.91 7.14
N GLU A 33 -7.20 -5.80 8.37
CA GLU A 33 -8.07 -5.79 9.55
C GLU A 33 -8.43 -4.37 9.98
N ARG A 34 -9.74 -4.10 10.11
CA ARG A 34 -10.29 -2.80 10.51
C ARG A 34 -11.46 -2.95 11.46
N ARG A 35 -11.56 -2.05 12.43
CA ARG A 35 -12.67 -2.00 13.38
C ARG A 35 -13.79 -1.09 12.86
N TYR A 36 -14.98 -1.20 13.45
CA TYR A 36 -16.10 -0.28 13.16
C TYR A 36 -15.67 1.20 13.20
N SER A 37 -14.87 1.58 14.19
CA SER A 37 -14.35 2.95 14.33
C SER A 37 -13.56 3.42 13.13
N ASP A 38 -12.81 2.52 12.50
CA ASP A 38 -11.94 2.84 11.36
C ASP A 38 -12.81 3.12 10.12
N PHE A 39 -13.86 2.32 9.90
CA PHE A 39 -14.86 2.59 8.84
C PHE A 39 -15.64 3.88 9.10
N SER A 40 -15.98 4.15 10.36
CA SER A 40 -16.70 5.36 10.74
C SER A 40 -15.84 6.60 10.52
N ALA A 41 -14.56 6.54 10.87
CA ALA A 41 -13.59 7.60 10.61
C ALA A 41 -13.38 7.82 9.11
N LEU A 42 -13.23 6.75 8.32
CA LEU A 42 -13.16 6.81 6.86
C LEU A 42 -14.37 7.55 6.29
N PHE A 43 -15.58 7.09 6.61
CA PHE A 43 -16.80 7.67 6.05
C PHE A 43 -16.98 9.15 6.43
N ALA A 44 -16.75 9.49 7.71
CA ALA A 44 -16.83 10.86 8.18
C ALA A 44 -15.77 11.76 7.53
N GLY A 45 -14.53 11.27 7.38
CA GLY A 45 -13.46 11.99 6.69
C GLY A 45 -13.78 12.27 5.22
N LEU A 46 -14.24 11.25 4.50
CA LEU A 46 -14.63 11.38 3.09
C LEU A 46 -15.77 12.38 2.90
N ARG A 47 -16.82 12.31 3.75
CA ARG A 47 -17.93 13.27 3.69
C ARG A 47 -17.53 14.70 3.99
N ARG A 48 -16.55 14.91 4.88
CA ARG A 48 -16.05 16.26 5.21
C ARG A 48 -15.29 16.89 4.05
N ARG A 49 -14.43 16.13 3.37
CA ARG A 49 -13.61 16.66 2.25
C ARG A 49 -14.31 16.65 0.92
N HIS A 50 -15.23 15.72 0.71
CA HIS A 50 -15.98 15.59 -0.53
C HIS A 50 -17.49 15.72 -0.27
N PRO A 51 -17.97 16.85 0.28
CA PRO A 51 -19.37 17.01 0.70
C PRO A 51 -20.37 16.88 -0.46
N SER A 52 -19.95 17.23 -1.67
CA SER A 52 -20.76 17.18 -2.89
C SER A 52 -20.62 15.86 -3.67
N CYS A 53 -19.82 14.90 -3.18
CA CYS A 53 -19.55 13.67 -3.92
C CYS A 53 -20.78 12.76 -3.97
N VAL A 54 -21.32 12.57 -5.18
CA VAL A 54 -22.52 11.76 -5.43
C VAL A 54 -22.38 10.33 -4.94
N ALA A 55 -21.16 9.76 -4.98
CA ALA A 55 -20.90 8.40 -4.50
C ALA A 55 -21.22 8.22 -3.00
N LEU A 56 -21.12 9.29 -2.19
CA LEU A 56 -21.37 9.25 -0.75
C LEU A 56 -22.76 9.75 -0.36
N ARG A 57 -23.50 10.35 -1.30
CA ARG A 57 -24.82 10.90 -1.04
C ARG A 57 -25.78 9.80 -0.57
N ASP A 58 -26.52 10.12 0.49
CA ASP A 58 -27.52 9.26 1.13
C ASP A 58 -27.01 7.85 1.48
N PHE A 59 -25.69 7.69 1.67
CA PHE A 59 -25.13 6.39 2.04
C PHE A 59 -25.58 6.01 3.46
N PRO A 60 -26.29 4.87 3.65
CA PRO A 60 -26.82 4.49 4.96
C PRO A 60 -25.73 3.85 5.82
N PHE A 61 -24.84 4.67 6.39
CA PHE A 61 -23.78 4.16 7.25
C PHE A 61 -24.35 3.58 8.55
N PRO A 62 -23.96 2.34 8.94
CA PRO A 62 -24.55 1.65 10.08
C PRO A 62 -24.22 2.38 11.39
N ARG A 63 -25.23 2.60 12.23
CA ARG A 63 -25.06 3.31 13.51
C ARG A 63 -24.34 2.45 14.54
N LYS A 64 -23.74 3.11 15.53
CA LYS A 64 -23.17 2.43 16.69
C LYS A 64 -24.32 1.82 17.50
N ALA A 65 -24.30 0.50 17.69
CA ALA A 65 -25.32 -0.18 18.47
C ALA A 65 -25.00 0.03 19.97
N LEU A 66 -26.01 0.41 20.75
CA LEU A 66 -25.86 0.64 22.19
C LEU A 66 -25.80 -0.69 22.98
N LEU A 67 -26.48 -1.72 22.48
CA LEU A 67 -26.50 -3.09 22.97
C LEU A 67 -26.42 -4.06 21.79
N GLY A 68 -25.92 -5.29 21.99
CA GLY A 68 -25.91 -6.32 20.93
C GLY A 68 -24.90 -6.10 19.80
N ASN A 69 -23.79 -5.39 20.04
CA ASN A 69 -22.75 -5.14 19.02
C ASN A 69 -22.15 -6.39 18.36
N PHE A 70 -22.34 -7.55 18.99
CA PHE A 70 -21.73 -8.83 18.63
C PHE A 70 -22.76 -9.84 18.09
N THR A 71 -24.03 -9.47 17.89
CA THR A 71 -24.99 -10.40 17.30
C THR A 71 -24.69 -10.63 15.82
N SER A 72 -25.02 -11.83 15.32
CA SER A 72 -24.85 -12.21 13.91
C SER A 72 -25.51 -11.23 12.96
N GLU A 73 -26.66 -10.68 13.34
CA GLU A 73 -27.45 -9.75 12.52
C GLU A 73 -26.70 -8.42 12.37
N VAL A 74 -26.25 -7.83 13.48
CA VAL A 74 -25.49 -6.57 13.48
C VAL A 74 -24.17 -6.73 12.73
N ILE A 75 -23.49 -7.87 12.90
CA ILE A 75 -22.23 -8.16 12.20
C ILE A 75 -22.48 -8.29 10.68
N THR A 76 -23.54 -8.97 10.28
CA THR A 76 -23.89 -9.18 8.86
C THR A 76 -24.28 -7.87 8.20
N GLU A 77 -25.15 -7.09 8.84
CA GLU A 77 -25.57 -5.76 8.37
C GLU A 77 -24.37 -4.83 8.18
N ARG A 78 -23.50 -4.71 9.19
CA ARG A 78 -22.28 -3.90 9.12
C ARG A 78 -21.34 -4.38 8.03
N SER A 79 -21.11 -5.69 7.92
CA SER A 79 -20.24 -6.26 6.89
C SER A 79 -20.76 -5.96 5.47
N LEU A 80 -22.08 -6.01 5.27
CA LEU A 80 -22.71 -5.65 4.00
C LEU A 80 -22.57 -4.15 3.71
N ALA A 81 -22.85 -3.29 4.68
CA ALA A 81 -22.72 -1.85 4.52
C ALA A 81 -21.27 -1.44 4.23
N PHE A 82 -20.30 -1.97 4.98
CA PHE A 82 -18.88 -1.70 4.76
C PHE A 82 -18.40 -2.15 3.38
N ARG A 83 -18.84 -3.32 2.90
CA ARG A 83 -18.55 -3.77 1.54
C ARG A 83 -19.10 -2.79 0.50
N HIS A 84 -20.33 -2.33 0.65
CA HIS A 84 -20.92 -1.33 -0.25
C HIS A 84 -20.17 0.01 -0.21
N LEU A 85 -19.81 0.50 0.98
CA LEU A 85 -19.01 1.72 1.12
C LEU A 85 -17.70 1.61 0.34
N LEU A 86 -16.92 0.56 0.60
CA LEU A 86 -15.63 0.34 -0.05
C LEU A 86 -15.76 0.18 -1.57
N SER A 87 -16.85 -0.43 -2.05
CA SER A 87 -17.14 -0.52 -3.48
C SER A 87 -17.36 0.86 -4.11
N ARG A 88 -18.15 1.73 -3.46
CA ARG A 88 -18.40 3.10 -3.95
C ARG A 88 -17.14 3.97 -3.90
N VAL A 89 -16.35 3.85 -2.83
CA VAL A 89 -15.05 4.55 -2.71
C VAL A 89 -14.10 4.11 -3.80
N HIS A 90 -13.95 2.80 -4.01
CA HIS A 90 -13.05 2.28 -5.02
C HIS A 90 -13.49 2.60 -6.45
N ALA A 91 -14.79 2.71 -6.73
CA ALA A 91 -15.31 3.12 -8.03
C ALA A 91 -15.08 4.62 -8.35
N SER A 92 -14.87 5.46 -7.34
CA SER A 92 -14.65 6.90 -7.50
C SER A 92 -13.16 7.26 -7.47
N PRO A 93 -12.55 7.76 -8.57
CA PRO A 93 -11.14 8.16 -8.58
C PRO A 93 -10.79 9.27 -7.58
N GLU A 94 -11.73 10.15 -7.27
CA GLU A 94 -11.57 11.22 -6.29
C GLU A 94 -11.46 10.65 -4.87
N LEU A 95 -12.36 9.73 -4.50
CA LEU A 95 -12.35 9.12 -3.16
C LEU A 95 -11.21 8.12 -3.01
N ARG A 96 -10.88 7.37 -4.06
CA ARG A 96 -9.78 6.40 -4.07
C ARG A 96 -8.42 7.05 -3.82
N ARG A 97 -8.21 8.27 -4.32
CA ARG A 97 -6.97 9.05 -4.14
C ARG A 97 -7.00 9.94 -2.90
N SER A 98 -8.04 9.85 -2.09
CA SER A 98 -8.14 10.66 -0.88
C SER A 98 -7.18 10.16 0.21
N PRO A 99 -6.63 11.07 1.04
CA PRO A 99 -5.78 10.69 2.17
C PRO A 99 -6.51 9.83 3.21
N GLU A 100 -7.84 9.92 3.33
CA GLU A 100 -8.64 9.05 4.22
C GLU A 100 -8.62 7.61 3.76
N PHE A 101 -8.74 7.42 2.45
CA PHE A 101 -8.73 6.08 1.91
C PHE A 101 -7.33 5.49 1.99
N ALA A 102 -6.29 6.29 1.75
CA ALA A 102 -4.91 5.90 2.02
C ALA A 102 -4.69 5.52 3.50
N GLU A 103 -5.14 6.34 4.45
CA GLU A 103 -5.05 6.05 5.89
C GLU A 103 -5.83 4.79 6.28
N PHE A 104 -7.03 4.62 5.71
CA PHE A 104 -7.84 3.46 5.96
C PHE A 104 -7.21 2.18 5.40
N THR A 105 -6.50 2.22 4.28
CA THR A 105 -6.07 1.00 3.58
C THR A 105 -4.62 0.63 3.82
N TRP A 106 -3.74 1.61 3.98
CA TRP A 106 -2.32 1.35 3.80
C TRP A 106 -1.36 2.20 4.61
N ARG A 107 -1.62 3.49 4.71
CA ARG A 107 -0.68 4.46 5.26
C ARG A 107 -0.34 4.17 6.71
N ARG A 108 -1.31 3.70 7.50
CA ARG A 108 -1.10 3.35 8.91
C ARG A 108 -0.07 2.23 9.06
N GLU A 109 -0.20 1.17 8.27
CA GLU A 109 0.68 0.01 8.31
C GLU A 109 2.08 0.37 7.80
N VAL A 110 2.18 1.13 6.70
CA VAL A 110 3.49 1.56 6.20
C VAL A 110 4.18 2.55 7.16
N CYS A 111 3.45 3.50 7.76
CA CYS A 111 4.01 4.42 8.75
C CYS A 111 4.45 3.67 10.01
N ARG A 112 3.66 2.69 10.46
CA ARG A 112 4.04 1.84 11.59
C ARG A 112 5.29 1.04 11.27
N ALA A 113 5.35 0.48 10.07
CA ALA A 113 6.52 -0.24 9.61
C ALA A 113 7.76 0.67 9.59
N HIS A 114 7.65 1.85 9.00
CA HIS A 114 8.71 2.85 8.97
C HIS A 114 9.24 3.21 10.36
N ARG A 115 8.35 3.41 11.34
CA ARG A 115 8.73 3.67 12.74
C ARG A 115 9.45 2.51 13.40
N LEU A 116 9.03 1.27 13.13
CA LEU A 116 9.70 0.08 13.67
C LEU A 116 11.10 -0.10 13.04
N MET A 117 11.27 0.21 11.76
CA MET A 117 12.57 0.15 11.07
C MET A 117 13.53 1.18 11.65
N THR A 118 13.08 2.43 11.81
CA THR A 118 13.90 3.51 12.39
C THR A 118 14.28 3.23 13.85
N ALA A 119 13.46 2.47 14.58
CA ALA A 119 13.76 2.02 15.93
C ALA A 119 14.61 0.73 16.01
N GLY A 120 14.98 0.12 14.87
CA GLY A 120 15.86 -1.07 14.82
C GLY A 120 15.19 -2.39 15.22
N HIS A 121 13.85 -2.47 15.21
CA HIS A 121 13.13 -3.67 15.59
C HIS A 121 12.87 -4.57 14.37
N CYS A 122 13.48 -5.77 14.29
CA CYS A 122 13.32 -6.71 13.17
C CYS A 122 11.99 -7.50 13.11
N GLY A 123 11.00 -7.23 13.97
CA GLY A 123 9.68 -7.91 13.99
C GLY A 123 8.73 -7.53 12.82
N MET A 124 9.31 -7.03 11.73
CA MET A 124 8.72 -6.16 10.71
C MET A 124 8.02 -6.88 9.56
N TYR A 125 8.36 -8.15 9.38
CA TYR A 125 8.03 -8.93 8.20
C TYR A 125 6.53 -9.11 7.97
N ALA A 126 5.79 -9.47 9.02
CA ALA A 126 4.37 -9.83 8.90
C ALA A 126 3.50 -8.61 8.55
N GLU A 127 3.77 -7.47 9.16
CA GLU A 127 2.95 -6.26 9.00
C GLU A 127 3.14 -5.61 7.61
N CYS A 128 4.32 -5.73 7.00
CA CYS A 128 4.60 -5.21 5.66
C CYS A 128 4.05 -6.10 4.54
N SER A 129 4.20 -7.42 4.67
CA SER A 129 3.93 -8.37 3.58
C SER A 129 2.45 -8.46 3.20
N GLU A 130 1.55 -8.57 4.19
CA GLU A 130 0.10 -8.70 3.93
C GLU A 130 -0.50 -7.41 3.37
N THR A 131 0.09 -6.28 3.76
CA THR A 131 -0.38 -4.94 3.44
C THR A 131 0.07 -4.54 2.02
N GLY A 132 1.28 -4.91 1.60
CA GLY A 132 1.79 -4.61 0.26
C GLY A 132 0.98 -5.20 -0.89
N GLU A 133 0.51 -6.43 -0.72
CA GLU A 133 -0.34 -7.11 -1.70
C GLU A 133 -1.72 -6.44 -1.84
N PHE A 134 -2.26 -5.90 -0.75
CA PHE A 134 -3.50 -5.15 -0.73
C PHE A 134 -3.38 -3.85 -1.54
N HIS A 135 -2.26 -3.15 -1.44
CA HIS A 135 -2.09 -1.81 -2.05
C HIS A 135 -1.86 -1.89 -3.54
N ALA A 136 -1.04 -2.85 -3.98
CA ALA A 136 -0.78 -3.13 -5.38
C ALA A 136 -2.07 -3.41 -6.16
N GLY A 137 -3.05 -4.09 -5.53
CA GLY A 137 -4.37 -4.33 -6.11
C GLY A 137 -5.34 -3.15 -6.00
N LEU A 138 -5.04 -2.14 -5.19
CA LEU A 138 -5.99 -1.09 -4.81
C LEU A 138 -5.90 0.19 -5.64
N LEU A 139 -4.68 0.69 -5.84
CA LEU A 139 -4.45 2.04 -6.35
C LEU A 139 -4.40 2.08 -7.89
N GLY A 140 -4.22 0.91 -8.53
CA GLY A 140 -4.14 0.77 -9.98
C GLY A 140 -2.79 1.22 -10.54
N ASP A 141 -2.58 0.96 -11.83
CA ASP A 141 -1.26 1.00 -12.46
C ASP A 141 -0.68 2.41 -12.66
N GLY A 142 -1.48 3.47 -12.48
CA GLY A 142 -1.09 4.86 -12.77
C GLY A 142 -0.96 5.78 -11.55
N ASP A 143 -1.08 5.25 -10.33
CA ASP A 143 -1.02 6.08 -9.13
C ASP A 143 0.44 6.26 -8.63
N PRO A 144 0.93 7.50 -8.43
CA PRO A 144 2.30 7.75 -7.96
C PRO A 144 2.62 7.10 -6.61
N ASP A 145 1.63 6.99 -5.72
CA ASP A 145 1.82 6.41 -4.40
C ASP A 145 1.93 4.88 -4.46
N THR A 146 1.41 4.24 -5.52
CA THR A 146 1.68 2.82 -5.80
C THR A 146 3.17 2.58 -5.93
N PHE A 147 3.87 3.40 -6.73
CA PHE A 147 5.30 3.26 -6.92
C PHE A 147 6.07 3.46 -5.61
N THR A 148 5.78 4.55 -4.88
CA THR A 148 6.43 4.83 -3.59
C THR A 148 6.21 3.69 -2.61
N THR A 149 4.98 3.20 -2.49
CA THR A 149 4.65 2.10 -1.57
C THR A 149 5.44 0.85 -1.90
N LEU A 150 5.48 0.45 -3.17
CA LEU A 150 6.22 -0.73 -3.60
C LEU A 150 7.73 -0.57 -3.36
N ALA A 151 8.29 0.62 -3.61
CA ALA A 151 9.69 0.92 -3.32
C ALA A 151 10.01 0.83 -1.81
N VAL A 152 9.16 1.40 -0.96
CA VAL A 152 9.29 1.30 0.50
C VAL A 152 9.23 -0.17 0.95
N LEU A 153 8.25 -0.93 0.45
CA LEU A 153 8.11 -2.36 0.78
C LEU A 153 9.33 -3.18 0.34
N THR A 154 9.85 -2.93 -0.85
CA THR A 154 11.10 -3.56 -1.31
C THR A 154 12.25 -3.27 -0.35
N ALA A 155 12.41 -2.02 0.10
CA ALA A 155 13.45 -1.65 1.06
C ALA A 155 13.28 -2.39 2.40
N CYS A 156 12.04 -2.40 2.94
CA CYS A 156 11.70 -3.09 4.18
C CYS A 156 12.01 -4.59 4.10
N LEU A 157 11.54 -5.25 3.04
CA LEU A 157 11.67 -6.69 2.87
C LEU A 157 13.12 -7.11 2.64
N ASN A 158 13.88 -6.31 1.90
CA ASN A 158 15.31 -6.54 1.74
C ASN A 158 16.06 -6.35 3.07
N ALA A 159 15.67 -5.38 3.91
CA ALA A 159 16.30 -5.15 5.22
C ALA A 159 16.07 -6.29 6.23
N VAL A 160 15.07 -7.15 6.00
CA VAL A 160 14.79 -8.35 6.80
C VAL A 160 15.11 -9.65 6.06
N ASP A 161 15.99 -9.58 5.05
CA ASP A 161 16.46 -10.71 4.25
C ASP A 161 15.35 -11.51 3.52
N ASN A 162 14.16 -10.93 3.32
CA ASN A 162 13.13 -11.50 2.46
C ASN A 162 13.37 -11.15 0.99
N VAL A 163 14.48 -11.65 0.46
CA VAL A 163 14.97 -11.36 -0.89
C VAL A 163 13.94 -11.71 -1.97
N ALA A 164 13.28 -12.87 -1.85
CA ALA A 164 12.33 -13.35 -2.85
C ALA A 164 11.10 -12.44 -2.97
N GLU A 165 10.56 -11.97 -1.86
CA GLU A 165 9.40 -11.08 -1.88
C GLU A 165 9.79 -9.64 -2.23
N ALA A 166 10.92 -9.16 -1.72
CA ALA A 166 11.48 -7.86 -2.10
C ALA A 166 11.66 -7.74 -3.62
N GLN A 167 12.14 -8.82 -4.25
CA GLN A 167 12.31 -8.93 -5.70
C GLN A 167 10.98 -8.76 -6.44
N LYS A 168 9.91 -9.46 -6.04
CA LYS A 168 8.59 -9.36 -6.67
C LYS A 168 8.03 -7.94 -6.61
N TYR A 169 8.14 -7.29 -5.46
CA TYR A 169 7.66 -5.91 -5.31
C TYR A 169 8.49 -4.90 -6.11
N ALA A 170 9.81 -5.12 -6.21
CA ALA A 170 10.67 -4.32 -7.06
C ALA A 170 10.30 -4.47 -8.54
N GLU A 171 9.98 -5.70 -8.96
CA GLU A 171 9.56 -6.01 -10.34
C GLU A 171 8.26 -5.29 -10.67
N LEU A 172 7.30 -5.36 -9.76
CA LEU A 172 6.03 -4.69 -9.92
C LEU A 172 6.24 -3.17 -9.96
N ALA A 173 7.03 -2.58 -9.05
CA ALA A 173 7.30 -1.15 -9.02
C ALA A 173 7.91 -0.64 -10.33
N LEU A 174 8.94 -1.33 -10.83
CA LEU A 174 9.63 -0.96 -12.07
C LEU A 174 8.74 -1.16 -13.31
N SER A 175 7.84 -2.16 -13.30
CA SER A 175 6.88 -2.38 -14.39
C SER A 175 5.89 -1.22 -14.56
N LYS A 176 5.59 -0.49 -13.47
CA LYS A 176 4.72 0.71 -13.51
C LYS A 176 5.44 1.97 -14.01
N ARG A 177 6.77 1.94 -14.10
CA ARG A 177 7.60 3.03 -14.64
C ARG A 177 8.04 2.66 -16.05
N LEU A 178 7.17 2.89 -17.03
CA LEU A 178 7.47 2.71 -18.45
C LEU A 178 8.70 3.54 -18.86
N PRO A 179 9.64 2.98 -19.63
CA PRO A 179 10.72 3.76 -20.23
C PRO A 179 10.11 4.85 -21.14
N GLY A 180 10.42 6.12 -20.86
CA GLY A 180 9.89 7.27 -21.60
C GLY A 180 8.60 7.89 -21.05
N SER A 181 8.04 7.36 -19.95
CA SER A 181 6.95 8.06 -19.25
C SER A 181 7.52 9.26 -18.51
N SER A 182 7.29 10.45 -19.07
CA SER A 182 7.43 11.75 -18.42
C SER A 182 6.41 11.90 -17.29
N ALA A 183 6.52 11.05 -16.26
CA ALA A 183 5.94 11.36 -14.97
C ALA A 183 6.56 12.69 -14.53
N SER A 184 5.72 13.66 -14.20
CA SER A 184 6.06 15.08 -14.06
C SER A 184 7.12 15.40 -13.00
N ASN A 185 7.61 14.42 -12.24
CA ASN A 185 8.88 14.43 -11.54
C ASN A 185 9.35 12.96 -11.33
N PRO A 186 10.58 12.58 -11.72
CA PRO A 186 11.12 11.27 -11.36
C PRO A 186 11.19 11.17 -9.83
N SER A 187 10.72 10.04 -9.28
CA SER A 187 10.86 9.81 -7.84
C SER A 187 12.34 9.63 -7.54
N ASP A 188 12.85 10.30 -6.51
CA ASP A 188 14.20 10.10 -6.00
C ASP A 188 14.46 8.66 -5.50
N LEU A 189 13.40 7.87 -5.31
CA LEU A 189 13.49 6.45 -5.00
C LEU A 189 13.79 5.57 -6.23
N GLU A 190 13.61 6.08 -7.46
CA GLU A 190 13.67 5.28 -8.68
C GLU A 190 15.07 4.71 -8.96
N VAL A 191 16.10 5.56 -8.93
CA VAL A 191 17.48 5.11 -9.19
C VAL A 191 17.97 4.17 -8.07
N PRO A 192 17.78 4.47 -6.77
CA PRO A 192 18.15 3.54 -5.70
C PRO A 192 17.37 2.22 -5.72
N LEU A 193 16.10 2.24 -6.14
CA LEU A 193 15.32 1.03 -6.36
C LEU A 193 15.89 0.20 -7.51
N LEU A 194 16.28 0.82 -8.62
CA LEU A 194 16.91 0.14 -9.76
C LEU A 194 18.22 -0.54 -9.36
N VAL A 195 19.06 0.16 -8.59
CA VAL A 195 20.32 -0.41 -8.05
C VAL A 195 20.05 -1.62 -7.15
N LEU A 196 19.06 -1.53 -6.25
CA LEU A 196 18.67 -2.64 -5.39
C LEU A 196 18.09 -3.81 -6.20
N ALA A 197 17.26 -3.53 -7.20
CA ALA A 197 16.64 -4.55 -8.05
C ALA A 197 17.68 -5.40 -8.78
N ILE A 198 18.75 -4.80 -9.32
CA ILE A 198 19.85 -5.56 -9.95
C ILE A 198 20.45 -6.58 -8.97
N ARG A 199 20.66 -6.20 -7.70
CA ARG A 199 21.17 -7.09 -6.65
C ARG A 199 20.17 -8.21 -6.33
N LEU A 200 18.88 -7.87 -6.21
CA LEU A 200 17.81 -8.83 -5.96
C LEU A 200 17.68 -9.86 -7.08
N TRP A 201 17.78 -9.44 -8.35
CA TRP A 201 17.70 -10.34 -9.51
C TRP A 201 18.85 -11.31 -9.52
N TRP A 202 20.06 -10.82 -9.24
CA TRP A 202 21.24 -11.67 -9.08
C TRP A 202 21.02 -12.72 -7.99
N ALA A 203 20.53 -12.29 -6.82
CA ALA A 203 20.31 -13.18 -5.68
C ALA A 203 19.26 -14.27 -5.93
N VAL A 204 18.23 -14.00 -6.75
CA VAL A 204 17.22 -15.00 -7.13
C VAL A 204 17.53 -15.74 -8.43
N GLY A 205 18.66 -15.47 -9.09
CA GLY A 205 19.05 -16.10 -10.35
C GLY A 205 18.24 -15.66 -11.58
N LYS A 206 17.63 -14.46 -11.56
CA LYS A 206 16.91 -13.87 -12.71
C LYS A 206 17.86 -13.08 -13.63
N GLU A 207 17.52 -12.98 -14.91
CA GLU A 207 18.26 -12.17 -15.88
C GLU A 207 18.11 -10.68 -15.60
N LYS A 208 19.24 -9.97 -15.44
CA LYS A 208 19.28 -8.55 -15.03
C LYS A 208 19.79 -7.58 -16.10
N ARG A 209 19.99 -8.05 -17.34
CA ARG A 209 20.59 -7.26 -18.43
C ARG A 209 19.80 -5.98 -18.74
N GLU A 210 18.48 -6.07 -18.81
CA GLU A 210 17.62 -4.91 -19.07
C GLU A 210 17.73 -3.84 -17.97
N LEU A 211 17.86 -4.28 -16.70
CA LEU A 211 18.04 -3.38 -15.56
C LEU A 211 19.43 -2.72 -15.58
N GLU A 212 20.46 -3.48 -15.91
CA GLU A 212 21.83 -2.97 -16.07
C GLU A 212 21.92 -1.96 -17.23
N GLU A 213 21.20 -2.20 -18.33
CA GLU A 213 21.08 -1.27 -19.46
C GLU A 213 20.40 0.03 -19.03
N ARG A 214 19.24 -0.07 -18.36
CA ARG A 214 18.52 1.10 -17.84
C ARG A 214 19.39 1.90 -16.87
N LEU A 215 20.18 1.25 -16.02
CA LEU A 215 21.07 1.94 -15.09
C LEU A 215 22.21 2.64 -15.84
N ARG A 216 22.72 2.05 -16.92
CA ARG A 216 23.74 2.70 -17.77
C ARG A 216 23.20 3.96 -18.42
N GLN A 217 22.00 3.90 -18.99
CA GLN A 217 21.31 5.07 -19.55
C GLN A 217 21.12 6.18 -18.52
N VAL A 218 20.78 5.83 -17.27
CA VAL A 218 20.72 6.80 -16.16
C VAL A 218 22.08 7.44 -15.89
N LYS A 219 23.17 6.66 -15.86
CA LYS A 219 24.53 7.19 -15.70
C LYS A 219 24.92 8.15 -16.84
N ASP A 220 24.51 7.85 -18.07
CA ASP A 220 24.79 8.67 -19.25
C ASP A 220 24.09 10.04 -19.19
N THR A 221 23.02 10.20 -18.39
CA THR A 221 22.40 11.50 -18.12
C THR A 221 23.20 12.40 -17.14
N GLY A 222 24.31 11.90 -16.60
CA GLY A 222 25.17 12.63 -15.66
C GLY A 222 24.84 12.40 -14.18
N ILE A 223 23.90 11.50 -13.87
CA ILE A 223 23.57 11.13 -12.48
C ILE A 223 24.71 10.26 -11.91
N ASN A 224 25.35 10.74 -10.84
CA ASN A 224 26.35 9.97 -10.10
C ASN A 224 25.68 8.95 -9.16
N VAL A 225 25.36 7.78 -9.72
CA VAL A 225 24.71 6.67 -9.00
C VAL A 225 25.49 6.24 -7.76
N ASP A 226 26.81 6.26 -7.79
CA ASP A 226 27.65 5.75 -6.70
C ASP A 226 27.67 6.70 -5.48
N ALA A 227 27.30 7.97 -5.68
CA ALA A 227 27.13 8.95 -4.61
C ALA A 227 25.70 8.98 -4.03
N LEU A 228 24.76 8.23 -4.61
CA LEU A 228 23.38 8.22 -4.13
C LEU A 228 23.24 7.39 -2.84
N PRO A 229 22.40 7.84 -1.89
CA PRO A 229 22.01 7.03 -0.75
C PRO A 229 21.32 5.74 -1.20
N THR A 230 21.42 4.69 -0.37
CA THR A 230 20.69 3.45 -0.63
C THR A 230 19.18 3.68 -0.55
N LEU A 231 18.39 2.79 -1.17
CA LEU A 231 16.93 2.88 -1.09
C LEU A 231 16.46 2.89 0.37
N LEU A 232 17.07 2.06 1.22
CA LEU A 232 16.76 1.99 2.64
C LEU A 232 17.09 3.31 3.36
N GLU A 233 18.26 3.91 3.09
CA GLU A 233 18.61 5.21 3.67
C GLU A 233 17.64 6.32 3.30
N LEU A 234 17.17 6.36 2.05
CA LEU A 234 16.16 7.34 1.63
C LEU A 234 14.83 7.12 2.33
N VAL A 235 14.39 5.86 2.43
CA VAL A 235 13.16 5.51 3.13
C VAL A 235 13.26 5.92 4.60
N LEU A 236 14.40 5.67 5.27
CA LEU A 236 14.60 6.02 6.67
C LEU A 236 14.73 7.52 6.93
N LYS A 237 15.34 8.27 6.00
CA LYS A 237 15.54 9.74 6.13
C LYS A 237 14.27 10.55 5.89
N LYS A 238 13.34 10.05 5.07
CA LYS A 238 12.09 10.76 4.77
C LYS A 238 11.07 10.57 5.89
N ASP A 239 10.39 11.65 6.25
CA ASP A 239 9.19 11.56 7.08
C ASP A 239 8.12 10.75 6.35
N SER A 240 7.51 9.79 7.05
CA SER A 240 6.49 8.93 6.46
C SER A 240 5.28 9.71 5.91
N ALA A 241 5.07 10.94 6.38
CA ALA A 241 4.04 11.85 5.88
C ALA A 241 4.40 12.51 4.53
N THR A 242 5.68 12.63 4.20
CA THR A 242 6.20 13.27 2.97
C THR A 242 6.51 12.30 1.84
N LEU A 243 6.47 10.99 2.12
CA LEU A 243 6.67 9.95 1.11
C LEU A 243 5.54 9.91 0.08
N TYR A 244 4.36 10.38 0.47
CA TYR A 244 3.12 10.18 -0.27
C TYR A 244 2.52 11.50 -0.73
N SER A 245 1.84 11.45 -1.88
CA SER A 245 1.16 12.59 -2.45
C SER A 245 0.05 13.08 -1.50
N SER A 246 -0.08 14.40 -1.35
CA SER A 246 -1.08 15.03 -0.47
C SER A 246 -2.45 15.14 -1.13
#